data_AF-A0A6B3HD15-F1
#
_entry.id   AF-A0A6B3HD15-F1
#
_cell.length_a   1.000
_cell.length_b   1.000
_cell.length_c   1.000
_cell.angle_alpha   90.00
_cell.angle_beta   90.00
_cell.angle_gamma   90.00
#
_symmetry.space_group_name_H-M   'P 1'
#
loop_
_entity.id
_entity.type
_entity.pdbx_description
1 polymer ?
#
loop_
_entity_poly.entity_id
_entity_poly.type
_entity_poly.pdbx_seq_one_letter_code
_entity_poly.pdbx_strand_id
1 'polypeptide(L)'
;MDVVWSGDWVAERLGVALEGDGDLPELLGLALRRNPKRAHLLVSNVLGKHVPQKPSVVYAAGYGLGERVRALLGEDQARRAVVLGYAETATGLGHAVADGLRDAPYLHSTRRPVAGVAQAGGFEEAHSHAT
;
A
#
# COMPACT_ATOMS: atom_id res chain seq x y z
N MET A 1 23.53 -3.59 17.03
CA MET A 1 23.60 -2.84 15.75
C MET A 1 22.19 -2.81 15.21
N ASP A 2 21.60 -1.63 15.08
CA ASP A 2 20.34 -1.48 14.36
C ASP A 2 20.64 -1.70 12.88
N VAL A 3 20.29 -2.89 12.38
CA VAL A 3 20.45 -3.21 10.96
C VAL A 3 19.30 -2.53 10.22
N VAL A 4 19.61 -1.51 9.43
CA VAL A 4 18.67 -0.91 8.48
C VAL A 4 18.54 -1.87 7.30
N TRP A 5 17.31 -2.27 6.98
CA TRP A 5 17.04 -3.08 5.80
C TRP A 5 17.22 -2.22 4.54
N SER A 6 18.17 -2.59 3.67
CA SER A 6 18.43 -1.88 2.41
C SER A 6 17.52 -2.31 1.26
N GLY A 7 16.99 -3.53 1.30
CA GLY A 7 16.22 -4.11 0.21
C GLY A 7 17.04 -4.76 -0.91
N ASP A 8 18.37 -4.61 -0.87
CA ASP A 8 19.26 -5.05 -1.96
C ASP A 8 19.82 -6.47 -1.77
N TRP A 9 19.82 -6.98 -0.53
CA TRP A 9 20.48 -8.26 -0.22
C TRP A 9 20.00 -9.42 -1.10
N VAL A 10 18.70 -9.50 -1.39
CA VAL A 10 18.13 -10.55 -2.25
C VAL A 10 18.60 -10.37 -3.69
N ALA A 11 18.63 -9.12 -4.17
CA ALA A 11 19.05 -8.79 -5.52
C ALA A 11 20.51 -9.19 -5.74
N GLU A 12 21.39 -8.77 -4.83
CA GLU A 12 22.83 -9.08 -4.88
C GLU A 12 23.10 -10.58 -4.73
N ARG A 13 22.43 -11.25 -3.79
CA ARG A 13 22.71 -12.65 -3.46
C ARG A 13 22.22 -13.63 -4.51
N LEU A 14 21.10 -13.32 -5.17
CA LEU A 14 20.43 -14.22 -6.10
C LEU A 14 20.52 -13.77 -7.57
N GLY A 15 21.11 -12.61 -7.84
CA GLY A 15 21.23 -12.06 -9.20
C GLY A 15 19.87 -11.70 -9.81
N VAL A 16 18.94 -11.20 -8.99
CA VAL A 16 17.62 -10.76 -9.43
C VAL A 16 17.51 -9.24 -9.31
N ALA A 17 16.70 -8.60 -10.16
CA ALA A 17 16.54 -7.14 -10.14
C ALA A 17 15.06 -6.75 -10.16
N LEU A 18 14.79 -5.56 -9.65
CA LEU A 18 13.52 -4.86 -9.85
C LEU A 18 13.67 -4.00 -11.12
N GLU A 19 12.77 -4.19 -12.08
CA GLU A 19 12.73 -3.38 -13.30
C GLU A 19 11.58 -2.37 -13.21
N GLY A 20 11.89 -1.09 -13.44
CA GLY A 20 10.93 0.01 -13.46
C GLY A 20 11.64 1.36 -13.47
N ASP A 21 10.90 2.41 -13.13
CA ASP A 21 11.42 3.79 -13.10
C ASP A 21 12.53 3.96 -12.04
N GLY A 22 13.35 5.00 -12.20
CA GLY A 22 14.51 5.26 -11.33
C GLY A 22 14.18 5.39 -9.84
N ASP A 23 12.94 5.77 -9.50
CA ASP A 23 12.48 5.95 -8.13
C ASP A 23 12.01 4.61 -7.49
N LEU A 24 11.91 3.52 -8.26
CA LEU A 24 11.40 2.24 -7.79
C LEU A 24 12.15 1.69 -6.56
N PRO A 25 13.50 1.71 -6.52
CA PRO A 25 14.25 1.23 -5.35
C PRO A 25 13.96 2.05 -4.08
N GLU A 26 13.58 3.32 -4.21
CA GLU A 26 13.20 4.16 -3.07
C GLU A 26 11.84 3.76 -2.48
N LEU A 27 10.95 3.20 -3.31
CA LEU A 27 9.60 2.81 -2.91
C LEU A 27 9.52 1.38 -2.38
N LEU A 28 10.29 0.47 -2.95
CA LEU A 28 10.26 -0.95 -2.59
C LEU A 28 11.59 -1.68 -2.86
N GLY A 29 11.83 -2.73 -2.08
CA GLY A 29 12.95 -3.64 -2.24
C GLY A 29 12.52 -5.11 -2.15
N LEU A 30 13.49 -6.02 -2.26
CA LEU A 30 13.25 -7.46 -2.25
C LEU A 30 13.59 -8.08 -0.90
N ALA A 31 12.71 -8.98 -0.44
CA ALA A 31 12.92 -9.80 0.73
C ALA A 31 12.51 -11.26 0.46
N LEU A 32 12.85 -12.14 1.40
CA LEU A 32 12.43 -13.53 1.40
C LEU A 32 11.51 -13.82 2.57
N ARG A 33 10.55 -14.71 2.37
CA ARG A 33 9.72 -15.28 3.43
C ARG A 33 9.83 -16.80 3.45
N ARG A 34 9.54 -17.41 4.59
CA ARG A 34 9.46 -18.86 4.76
C ARG A 34 8.18 -19.41 4.10
N ASN A 35 8.18 -19.48 2.77
CA ASN A 35 7.11 -20.10 1.98
C ASN A 35 7.70 -20.68 0.69
N PRO A 36 7.80 -22.02 0.54
CA PRO A 36 8.47 -22.64 -0.61
C PRO A 36 7.73 -22.40 -1.93
N LYS A 37 6.41 -22.17 -1.92
CA LYS A 37 5.64 -21.87 -3.13
C LYS A 37 5.79 -20.40 -3.57
N ARG A 38 6.12 -19.49 -2.65
CA ARG A 38 6.21 -18.04 -2.91
C ARG A 38 7.25 -17.39 -2.00
N ALA A 39 8.52 -17.71 -2.23
CA ALA A 39 9.61 -17.31 -1.36
C ALA A 39 9.92 -15.80 -1.45
N HIS A 40 9.73 -15.18 -2.62
CA HIS A 40 9.96 -13.75 -2.83
C HIS A 40 8.89 -12.88 -2.16
N LEU A 41 9.29 -11.69 -1.73
CA LEU A 41 8.43 -10.66 -1.17
C LEU A 41 8.88 -9.28 -1.68
N LEU A 42 7.93 -8.52 -2.23
CA LEU A 42 8.11 -7.08 -2.43
C LEU A 42 7.81 -6.38 -1.11
N VAL A 43 8.78 -5.64 -0.58
CA VAL A 43 8.65 -4.92 0.68
C VAL A 43 8.73 -3.44 0.41
N SER A 44 7.68 -2.71 0.78
CA SER A 44 7.67 -1.26 0.65
C SER A 44 8.57 -0.60 1.68
N ASN A 45 9.36 0.36 1.21
CA ASN A 45 10.18 1.28 2.00
C ASN A 45 9.38 2.43 2.61
N VAL A 46 8.15 2.68 2.14
CA VAL A 46 7.36 3.86 2.52
C VAL A 46 6.08 3.53 3.29
N LEU A 47 5.58 2.29 3.28
CA LEU A 47 4.30 1.94 3.91
C LEU A 47 4.41 1.50 5.38
N GLY A 48 5.62 1.24 5.89
CA GLY A 48 5.81 0.82 7.29
C GLY A 48 5.29 -0.58 7.64
N LYS A 49 4.81 -1.36 6.65
CA LYS A 49 4.16 -2.68 6.88
C LYS A 49 5.11 -3.75 7.41
N HIS A 50 6.29 -3.88 6.79
CA HIS A 50 7.24 -4.96 7.12
C HIS A 50 8.53 -4.41 7.75
N VAL A 51 8.90 -3.18 7.41
CA VAL A 51 10.06 -2.48 7.95
C VAL A 51 9.56 -1.19 8.59
N PRO A 52 9.98 -0.87 9.82
CA PRO A 52 9.60 0.38 10.47
C PRO A 52 9.90 1.59 9.60
N GLN A 53 8.99 2.55 9.59
CA GLN A 53 9.20 3.83 8.93
C GLN A 53 8.74 5.00 9.79
N LYS A 54 9.28 6.18 9.48
CA LYS A 54 8.84 7.42 10.10
C LYS A 54 7.37 7.65 9.70
N PRO A 55 6.46 7.94 10.65
CA PRO A 55 5.07 8.22 10.32
C PRO A 55 4.89 9.34 9.29
N SER A 56 5.76 10.34 9.31
CA SER A 56 5.76 11.43 8.31
C SER A 56 6.05 10.94 6.90
N VAL A 57 6.92 9.94 6.71
CA VAL A 57 7.21 9.35 5.39
C VAL A 57 6.01 8.55 4.89
N VAL A 58 5.40 7.74 5.77
CA VAL A 58 4.19 6.95 5.43
C VAL A 58 3.06 7.87 5.01
N TYR A 59 2.81 8.93 5.78
CA TYR A 59 1.78 9.91 5.46
C TYR A 59 2.08 10.64 4.15
N ALA A 60 3.30 11.15 3.98
CA ALA A 60 3.69 11.90 2.78
C ALA A 60 3.57 11.06 1.50
N ALA A 61 3.91 9.77 1.55
CA ALA A 61 3.76 8.86 0.41
C ALA A 61 2.29 8.69 0.00
N GLY A 62 1.40 8.46 0.98
CA GLY A 62 -0.04 8.34 0.71
C GLY A 62 -0.68 9.66 0.24
N TYR A 63 -0.34 10.77 0.90
CA TYR A 63 -0.80 12.11 0.54
C TYR A 63 -0.37 12.48 -0.89
N GLY A 64 0.91 12.28 -1.21
CA GLY A 64 1.45 12.56 -2.54
C GLY A 64 0.82 11.68 -3.63
N LEU A 65 0.50 10.42 -3.34
CA LEU A 65 -0.31 9.59 -4.24
C LEU A 65 -1.70 10.20 -4.45
N GLY A 66 -2.33 10.69 -3.39
CA GLY A 66 -3.63 11.36 -3.48
C GLY A 66 -3.60 12.63 -4.35
N GLU A 67 -2.56 13.45 -4.21
CA GLU A 67 -2.37 14.63 -5.07
C GLU A 67 -2.18 14.26 -6.54
N ARG A 68 -1.43 13.20 -6.84
CA ARG A 68 -1.25 12.71 -8.21
C ARG A 68 -2.56 12.21 -8.80
N VAL A 69 -3.37 11.49 -8.01
CA VAL A 69 -4.70 11.05 -8.43
C VAL A 69 -5.61 12.26 -8.67
N ARG A 70 -5.61 13.27 -7.80
CA ARG A 70 -6.36 14.53 -8.00
C ARG A 70 -5.99 15.19 -9.33
N ALA A 71 -4.69 15.29 -9.62
CA ALA A 71 -4.20 15.87 -10.87
C ALA A 71 -4.66 15.08 -12.11
N LEU A 72 -4.71 13.74 -12.03
CA LEU A 72 -5.17 12.89 -13.13
C LEU A 72 -6.69 12.98 -13.35
N LEU A 73 -7.46 13.06 -12.27
CA LEU A 73 -8.92 13.14 -12.33
C LEU A 73 -9.40 14.54 -12.77
N GLY A 74 -8.65 15.59 -12.41
CA GLY A 74 -9.12 16.97 -12.47
C GLY A 74 -10.10 17.29 -11.32
N GLU A 75 -10.29 18.58 -11.05
CA GLU A 75 -11.01 19.05 -9.86
C GLU A 75 -12.46 18.52 -9.77
N ASP A 76 -13.22 18.55 -10.87
CA ASP A 76 -14.63 18.13 -10.88
C ASP A 76 -14.83 16.64 -10.56
N GLN A 77 -13.91 15.79 -11.04
CA GLN A 77 -13.97 14.35 -10.78
C GLN A 77 -13.41 14.01 -9.42
N ALA A 78 -12.34 14.69 -8.99
CA ALA A 78 -11.77 14.53 -7.66
C ALA A 78 -12.78 14.85 -6.56
N ARG A 79 -13.59 15.92 -6.73
CA ARG A 79 -14.66 16.29 -5.78
C ARG A 79 -15.77 15.25 -5.63
N ARG A 80 -15.91 14.34 -6.59
CA ARG A 80 -16.92 13.27 -6.59
C ARG A 80 -16.32 11.89 -6.32
N ALA A 81 -15.00 11.81 -6.17
CA ALA A 81 -14.30 10.56 -5.92
C ALA A 81 -14.59 10.05 -4.51
N VAL A 82 -14.55 8.74 -4.35
CA VAL A 82 -14.57 8.06 -3.05
C VAL A 82 -13.30 7.24 -2.95
N VAL A 83 -12.60 7.33 -1.83
CA VAL A 83 -11.45 6.46 -1.57
C VAL A 83 -11.93 5.26 -0.76
N LEU A 84 -11.63 4.06 -1.25
CA LEU A 84 -11.97 2.81 -0.58
C LEU A 84 -10.69 2.03 -0.23
N GLY A 85 -10.44 1.85 1.07
CA GLY A 85 -9.29 1.11 1.59
C GLY A 85 -9.67 -0.28 2.08
N TYR A 86 -9.00 -1.31 1.59
CA TYR A 86 -9.23 -2.67 2.08
C TYR A 86 -8.49 -2.88 3.40
N ALA A 87 -9.25 -3.21 4.44
CA ALA A 87 -8.64 -3.57 5.70
C ALA A 87 -7.84 -4.89 5.55
N GLU A 88 -6.68 -5.03 6.17
CA GLU A 88 -6.13 -4.08 7.17
C GLU A 88 -5.03 -3.18 6.59
N THR A 89 -4.27 -3.69 5.62
CA THR A 89 -3.05 -3.02 5.14
C THR A 89 -3.33 -1.68 4.47
N ALA A 90 -4.43 -1.54 3.72
CA ALA A 90 -4.73 -0.30 3.04
C ALA A 90 -5.45 0.72 3.93
N THR A 91 -5.74 0.40 5.20
CA THR A 91 -6.49 1.30 6.09
C THR A 91 -5.77 2.65 6.24
N GLY A 92 -4.49 2.64 6.60
CA GLY A 92 -3.70 3.87 6.77
C GLY A 92 -3.40 4.58 5.46
N LEU A 93 -3.05 3.82 4.41
CA LEU A 93 -2.78 4.38 3.08
C LEU A 93 -4.00 5.07 2.50
N GLY A 94 -5.19 4.45 2.61
CA GLY A 94 -6.44 4.99 2.10
C GLY A 94 -6.82 6.32 2.74
N HIS A 95 -6.61 6.46 4.06
CA HIS A 95 -6.77 7.74 4.74
C HIS A 95 -5.86 8.83 4.18
N ALA A 96 -4.54 8.56 4.07
CA ALA A 96 -3.60 9.54 3.56
C ALA A 96 -3.87 9.92 2.09
N VAL A 97 -4.30 8.97 1.27
CA VAL A 97 -4.73 9.23 -0.12
C VAL A 97 -5.97 10.13 -0.14
N ALA A 98 -6.97 9.87 0.71
CA ALA A 98 -8.17 10.71 0.80
C ALA A 98 -7.81 12.16 1.16
N ASP A 99 -6.91 12.36 2.14
CA ASP A 99 -6.40 13.69 2.50
C ASP A 99 -5.74 14.40 1.30
N GLY A 100 -4.98 13.69 0.47
CA GLY A 100 -4.35 14.24 -0.75
C GLY A 100 -5.36 14.58 -1.85
N LEU A 101 -6.43 13.79 -1.98
CA LEU A 101 -7.59 14.12 -2.82
C LEU A 101 -8.43 15.28 -2.25
N ARG A 102 -8.19 15.67 -0.99
CA ARG A 102 -8.90 16.68 -0.20
C ARG A 102 -10.25 16.18 0.33
N ASP A 103 -11.35 16.64 -0.27
CA ASP A 103 -12.70 16.42 0.27
C ASP A 103 -13.27 15.03 -0.05
N ALA A 104 -12.44 14.10 -0.53
CA ALA A 104 -12.90 12.77 -0.90
C ALA A 104 -13.29 11.97 0.35
N PRO A 105 -14.54 11.49 0.48
CA PRO A 105 -14.90 10.59 1.56
C PRO A 105 -14.07 9.32 1.51
N TYR A 106 -13.64 8.86 2.69
CA TYR A 106 -12.92 7.61 2.85
C TYR A 106 -13.82 6.55 3.48
N LEU A 107 -13.88 5.39 2.84
CA LEU A 107 -14.48 4.18 3.36
C LEU A 107 -13.41 3.12 3.50
N HIS A 108 -13.49 2.29 4.54
CA HIS A 108 -12.66 1.08 4.62
C HIS A 108 -13.51 -0.15 4.86
N SER A 109 -13.05 -1.29 4.35
CA SER A 109 -13.69 -2.57 4.65
C SER A 109 -13.37 -3.04 6.07
N THR A 110 -14.09 -4.05 6.55
CA THR A 110 -13.74 -4.81 7.75
C THR A 110 -14.12 -6.26 7.54
N ARG A 111 -13.37 -7.17 8.15
CA ARG A 111 -13.70 -8.61 8.18
C ARG A 111 -14.59 -8.99 9.36
N ARG A 112 -14.85 -8.05 10.27
CA ARG A 112 -15.65 -8.29 11.48
C ARG A 112 -17.04 -7.67 11.32
N PRO A 113 -18.12 -8.42 11.60
CA PRO A 113 -19.44 -7.80 11.74
C PRO A 113 -19.41 -6.81 12.89
N VAL A 114 -20.06 -5.66 12.70
CA VAL A 114 -20.16 -4.61 13.71
C VAL A 114 -21.63 -4.49 14.13
N ALA A 115 -21.92 -4.72 15.42
CA ALA A 115 -23.28 -4.68 15.93
C ALA A 115 -23.92 -3.31 15.67
N GLY A 116 -25.15 -3.32 15.16
CA GLY A 116 -25.89 -2.09 14.81
C GLY A 116 -25.50 -1.42 13.50
N VAL A 117 -24.50 -1.96 12.76
CA VAL A 117 -24.09 -1.43 11.46
C VAL A 117 -24.50 -2.41 10.36
N ALA A 118 -25.35 -1.95 9.44
CA ALA A 118 -25.72 -2.73 8.27
C ALA A 118 -24.53 -2.84 7.29
N GLN A 119 -24.28 -4.05 6.81
CA GLN A 119 -23.25 -4.27 5.79
C GLN A 119 -23.71 -3.67 4.46
N ALA A 120 -22.94 -2.72 3.91
CA ALA A 120 -23.24 -2.07 2.63
C ALA A 120 -22.92 -2.96 1.41
N GLY A 121 -21.98 -3.89 1.54
CA GLY A 121 -21.53 -4.78 0.47
C GLY A 121 -20.39 -5.70 0.93
N GLY A 122 -19.91 -6.56 0.04
CA GLY A 122 -18.79 -7.47 0.29
C GLY A 122 -17.83 -7.50 -0.90
N PHE A 123 -16.56 -7.78 -0.62
CA PHE A 123 -15.54 -7.98 -1.64
C PHE A 123 -15.07 -9.42 -1.60
N GLU A 124 -15.15 -10.12 -2.72
CA GLU A 124 -14.56 -11.43 -2.92
C GLU A 124 -13.36 -11.25 -3.85
N GLU A 125 -12.16 -11.36 -3.30
CA GLU A 125 -10.96 -11.47 -4.11
C GLU A 125 -10.75 -12.95 -4.41
N ALA A 126 -10.79 -13.32 -5.70
CA ALA A 126 -10.30 -14.62 -6.15
C ALA A 126 -8.80 -14.67 -5.86
N HIS A 127 -8.43 -15.08 -4.65
CA HIS A 127 -7.04 -15.28 -4.29
C HIS A 127 -6.50 -16.33 -5.25
N SER A 128 -5.48 -15.97 -6.03
CA SER A 128 -4.63 -16.94 -6.71
C SER A 128 -3.83 -17.72 -5.66
N HIS A 129 -4.54 -18.57 -4.92
CA HIS A 129 -3.94 -19.80 -4.49
C HIS A 129 -3.71 -20.58 -5.78
N ALA A 130 -2.57 -20.35 -6.43
CA ALA A 130 -1.95 -21.39 -7.21
C ALA A 130 -1.81 -22.58 -6.25
N THR A 131 -2.77 -23.50 -6.33
CA THR A 131 -2.77 -24.76 -5.58
C THR A 131 -1.57 -25.58 -5.98
#